data_AF-A0A7S3SA03-F1
#
_entry.id   AF-A0A7S3SA03-F1
#
_cell.length_a   1.000
_cell.length_b   1.000
_cell.length_c   1.000
_cell.angle_alpha   90.00
_cell.angle_beta   90.00
_cell.angle_gamma   90.00
#
_symmetry.space_group_name_H-M   'P 1'
#
loop_
_entity.id
_entity.type
_entity.pdbx_description
1 polymer ?
#
loop_
_entity_poly.entity_id
_entity_poly.type
_entity_poly.pdbx_seq_one_letter_code
_entity_poly.pdbx_strand_id
1 'polypeptide(L)'
;GLQMNRGGPGGCARPPAPAAHGYGQGGPPPAVRLRGLPFSATEQDVYTFFGKHDVVERVDNSKNAVRMITKGNGKASGQVVVLLNSRGDIPVVQQVLNG
;
A
#
# COMPACT_ATOMS: atom_id res chain seq x y z
N GLY A 1 -41.75 39.23 10.41
CA GLY A 1 -41.76 37.77 10.66
C GLY A 1 -40.58 37.16 9.94
N LEU A 2 -39.74 36.46 10.71
CA LEU A 2 -38.66 35.51 10.40
C LEU A 2 -37.61 35.79 9.29
N GLN A 3 -36.37 35.66 9.75
CA GLN A 3 -35.04 35.79 9.17
C GLN A 3 -34.60 34.44 8.54
N MET A 4 -34.02 34.48 7.32
CA MET A 4 -33.07 33.57 6.63
C MET A 4 -32.90 32.09 7.04
N ASN A 5 -32.68 31.19 6.07
CA ASN A 5 -31.38 30.49 5.85
C ASN A 5 -31.47 29.19 5.01
N ARG A 6 -30.63 29.16 3.97
CA ARG A 6 -29.64 28.12 3.57
C ARG A 6 -30.07 26.68 3.26
N GLY A 7 -29.59 26.20 2.10
CA GLY A 7 -29.09 24.81 1.98
C GLY A 7 -29.19 24.20 0.59
N GLY A 8 -28.17 24.42 -0.25
CA GLY A 8 -27.95 23.65 -1.49
C GLY A 8 -27.45 22.20 -1.23
N PRO A 9 -27.25 21.40 -2.28
CA PRO A 9 -27.25 19.94 -2.23
C PRO A 9 -25.89 19.36 -1.79
N GLY A 10 -25.89 18.51 -0.76
CA GLY A 10 -24.69 17.81 -0.29
C GLY A 10 -24.72 16.34 -0.71
N GLY A 11 -23.86 15.97 -1.66
CA GLY A 11 -23.69 14.60 -2.12
C GLY A 11 -23.31 13.63 -0.99
N CYS A 12 -23.63 12.36 -1.20
CA CYS A 12 -23.24 11.26 -0.33
C CYS A 12 -21.70 11.16 -0.26
N ALA A 13 -21.10 11.91 0.66
CA ALA A 13 -19.69 11.79 0.98
C ALA A 13 -19.46 10.39 1.56
N ARG A 14 -18.87 9.50 0.75
CA ARG A 14 -18.25 8.27 1.26
C ARG A 14 -17.23 8.70 2.33
N PRO A 15 -17.34 8.24 3.59
CA PRO A 15 -16.27 8.48 4.55
C PRO A 15 -15.03 7.73 4.07
N PRO A 16 -13.85 8.39 3.96
CA PRO A 16 -12.62 7.67 3.73
C PRO A 16 -12.33 6.77 4.95
N ALA A 17 -11.95 5.52 4.69
CA ALA A 17 -11.50 4.59 5.72
C ALA A 17 -10.38 5.24 6.56
N PRO A 18 -10.29 4.95 7.88
CA PRO A 18 -9.27 5.55 8.74
C PRO A 18 -7.89 5.06 8.32
N ALA A 19 -7.17 5.91 7.57
CA ALA A 19 -5.76 5.71 7.30
C ALA A 19 -4.96 5.98 8.58
N ALA A 20 -4.12 5.01 8.93
CA ALA A 20 -3.28 4.99 10.11
C ALA A 20 -2.45 6.27 10.28
N HIS A 21 -2.20 6.62 11.54
CA HIS A 21 -1.40 7.75 11.96
C HIS A 21 0.07 7.61 11.51
N GLY A 22 0.60 8.65 10.86
CA GLY A 22 1.95 8.76 10.28
C GLY A 22 1.97 8.37 8.80
N TYR A 23 2.55 9.10 7.84
CA TYR A 23 3.78 9.91 7.87
C TYR A 23 3.70 10.93 6.70
N GLY A 24 3.80 12.24 7.00
CA GLY A 24 3.95 13.35 6.03
C GLY A 24 2.85 13.51 4.97
N GLN A 25 1.95 14.48 5.16
CA GLN A 25 0.93 14.91 4.17
C GLN A 25 -0.06 13.80 3.73
N GLY A 26 -0.93 13.39 4.66
CA GLY A 26 -2.35 13.11 4.38
C GLY A 26 -2.76 11.93 3.49
N GLY A 27 -1.87 10.99 3.14
CA GLY A 27 -2.28 9.80 2.36
C GLY A 27 -1.63 8.50 2.82
N PRO A 28 -2.03 7.35 2.26
CA PRO A 28 -1.47 6.05 2.61
C PRO A 28 0.05 6.01 2.36
N PRO A 29 0.81 5.25 3.17
CA PRO A 29 2.25 5.13 2.98
C PRO A 29 2.57 4.65 1.57
N PRO A 30 3.71 5.08 0.98
CA PRO A 30 4.16 4.59 -0.31
C PRO A 30 4.48 3.11 -0.21
N ALA A 31 3.49 2.26 -0.49
CA ALA A 31 3.65 0.83 -0.37
C ALA A 31 2.86 0.11 -1.45
N VAL A 32 3.46 -0.96 -1.98
CA VAL A 32 2.83 -1.87 -2.93
C VAL A 32 2.41 -3.15 -2.22
N ARG A 33 1.35 -3.77 -2.72
CA ARG A 33 0.84 -5.04 -2.21
C ARG A 33 1.07 -6.12 -3.24
N LEU A 34 1.98 -7.03 -2.95
CA LEU A 34 2.11 -8.27 -3.69
C LEU A 34 1.01 -9.24 -3.28
N ARG A 35 0.51 -9.99 -4.27
CA ARG A 35 -0.45 -11.08 -4.10
C ARG A 35 0.07 -12.30 -4.86
N GLY A 36 -0.27 -13.50 -4.39
CA GLY A 36 0.08 -14.74 -5.08
C GLY A 36 1.46 -15.30 -4.73
N LEU A 37 2.12 -14.79 -3.69
CA LEU A 37 3.36 -15.39 -3.22
C LEU A 37 3.10 -16.76 -2.58
N PRO A 38 3.99 -17.76 -2.81
CA PRO A 38 3.87 -19.08 -2.19
C PRO A 38 3.96 -18.99 -0.67
N PHE A 39 3.42 -19.99 0.03
CA PHE A 39 3.38 -20.00 1.50
C PHE A 39 4.77 -20.02 2.15
N SER A 40 5.76 -20.56 1.45
CA SER A 40 7.17 -20.59 1.86
C SER A 40 7.96 -19.37 1.39
N ALA A 41 7.31 -18.37 0.77
CA ALA A 41 8.00 -17.15 0.35
C ALA A 41 8.59 -16.44 1.58
N THR A 42 9.84 -16.05 1.46
CA THR A 42 10.58 -15.28 2.47
C THR A 42 10.79 -13.85 1.99
N GLU A 43 11.26 -12.97 2.88
CA GLU A 43 11.57 -11.58 2.50
C GLU A 43 12.61 -11.56 1.37
N GLN A 44 13.52 -12.53 1.38
CA GLN A 44 14.54 -12.71 0.35
C GLN A 44 13.95 -13.04 -1.03
N ASP A 45 12.89 -13.88 -1.09
CA ASP A 45 12.16 -14.13 -2.34
C ASP A 45 11.50 -12.85 -2.87
N VAL A 46 10.97 -12.04 -1.95
CA VAL A 46 10.38 -10.75 -2.28
C VAL A 46 11.44 -9.84 -2.88
N TYR A 47 12.58 -9.63 -2.22
CA TYR A 47 13.69 -8.84 -2.79
C TYR A 47 14.18 -9.37 -4.13
N THR A 48 14.27 -10.70 -4.28
CA THR A 48 14.65 -11.33 -5.56
C THR A 48 13.64 -11.03 -6.66
N PHE A 49 12.34 -11.07 -6.35
CA PHE A 49 11.27 -10.72 -7.29
C PHE A 49 11.35 -9.25 -7.70
N PHE A 50 11.46 -8.32 -6.75
CA PHE A 50 11.67 -6.90 -7.07
C PHE A 50 12.96 -6.66 -7.87
N GLY A 51 14.01 -7.44 -7.61
CA GLY A 51 15.28 -7.37 -8.35
C GLY A 51 15.16 -7.82 -9.80
N LYS A 52 14.39 -8.89 -10.07
CA LYS A 52 14.11 -9.36 -11.44
C LYS A 52 13.36 -8.35 -12.30
N HIS A 53 12.62 -7.46 -11.65
CA HIS A 53 11.82 -6.41 -12.27
C HIS A 53 12.50 -5.03 -12.25
N ASP A 54 13.77 -4.93 -11.84
CA ASP A 54 14.53 -3.67 -11.72
C ASP A 54 13.82 -2.60 -10.87
N VAL A 55 13.05 -3.03 -9.87
CA VAL A 55 12.31 -2.13 -8.96
C VAL A 55 12.79 -2.22 -7.52
N VAL A 56 13.79 -3.06 -7.23
CA VAL A 56 14.37 -3.22 -5.88
C VAL A 56 15.03 -1.94 -5.37
N GLU A 57 15.60 -1.12 -6.25
CA GLU A 57 16.17 0.19 -5.92
C GLU A 57 15.11 1.20 -5.41
N ARG A 58 13.84 0.98 -5.76
CA ARG A 58 12.71 1.81 -5.34
C ARG A 58 12.12 1.37 -4.00
N VAL A 59 12.46 0.16 -3.56
CA VAL A 59 12.03 -0.38 -2.26
C VAL A 59 12.81 0.31 -1.15
N ASP A 60 12.13 0.59 -0.04
CA ASP A 60 12.77 1.17 1.14
C ASP A 60 13.81 0.17 1.70
N ASN A 61 14.95 0.65 2.22
CA ASN A 61 15.99 -0.22 2.78
C ASN A 61 15.78 -0.51 4.28
N SER A 62 14.67 -0.06 4.87
CA SER A 62 14.32 -0.31 6.26
C SER A 62 13.96 -1.78 6.49
N LYS A 63 14.20 -2.28 7.71
CA LYS A 63 13.71 -3.61 8.13
C LYS A 63 12.18 -3.77 8.05
N ASN A 64 11.45 -2.66 8.03
CA ASN A 64 9.99 -2.66 7.85
C ASN A 64 9.55 -2.56 6.39
N ALA A 65 10.50 -2.50 5.45
CA ALA A 65 10.19 -2.33 4.04
C ALA A 65 9.36 -3.49 3.52
N VAL A 66 9.70 -4.73 3.85
CA VAL A 66 8.91 -5.90 3.48
C VAL A 66 8.12 -6.39 4.69
N ARG A 67 6.80 -6.49 4.55
CA ARG A 67 5.89 -6.97 5.59
C ARG A 67 5.02 -8.08 5.05
N MET A 68 5.25 -9.29 5.56
CA MET A 68 4.43 -10.43 5.24
C MET A 68 3.10 -10.38 5.97
N ILE A 69 2.00 -10.57 5.24
CA ILE A 69 0.66 -10.67 5.80
C ILE A 69 0.33 -12.15 6.00
N THR A 70 0.28 -12.58 7.25
CA THR A 70 -0.25 -13.89 7.63
C THR A 70 -1.74 -13.78 7.96
N LYS A 71 -2.51 -14.79 7.53
CA LYS A 71 -3.93 -14.89 7.89
C LYS A 71 -4.05 -15.42 9.32
N GLY A 72 -5.13 -15.08 10.03
CA GLY A 72 -5.39 -15.52 11.41
C GLY A 72 -5.42 -17.04 11.64
N ASN A 73 -5.41 -17.84 10.57
CA ASN A 73 -5.30 -19.30 10.62
C ASN A 73 -3.83 -19.79 10.64
N GLY A 74 -2.85 -18.90 10.78
CA GLY A 74 -1.42 -19.22 10.69
C GLY A 74 -0.90 -19.46 9.26
N LYS A 75 -1.79 -19.48 8.25
CA LYS A 75 -1.40 -19.61 6.84
C LYS A 75 -0.91 -18.28 6.29
N ALA A 76 0.25 -18.28 5.63
CA ALA A 76 0.70 -17.15 4.82
C ALA A 76 -0.39 -16.81 3.80
N SER A 77 -0.86 -15.56 3.79
CA SER A 77 -1.98 -15.18 2.91
C SER A 77 -1.55 -15.02 1.45
N GLY A 78 -0.27 -15.29 1.14
CA GLY A 78 0.37 -14.93 -0.12
C GLY A 78 0.32 -13.43 -0.40
N GLN A 79 0.07 -12.62 0.64
CA GLN A 79 0.01 -11.18 0.59
C GLN A 79 1.23 -10.61 1.28
N VAL A 80 1.91 -9.69 0.62
CA VAL A 80 3.07 -8.99 1.18
C VAL A 80 2.91 -7.51 0.88
N VAL A 81 3.20 -6.68 1.87
CA VAL A 81 3.24 -5.23 1.73
C VAL A 81 4.70 -4.84 1.63
N VAL A 82 5.06 -4.07 0.60
CA VAL A 82 6.43 -3.58 0.41
C VAL A 82 6.40 -2.05 0.38
N LEU A 83 7.08 -1.40 1.31
CA LEU A 83 7.28 0.04 1.31
C LEU A 83 8.31 0.44 0.27
N LEU A 84 8.03 1.56 -0.37
CA LEU A 84 8.87 2.21 -1.35
C LEU A 84 9.46 3.49 -0.74
N ASN A 85 10.58 3.92 -1.32
CA ASN A 85 11.25 5.14 -0.91
C ASN A 85 10.42 6.40 -1.24
N SER A 86 9.65 6.38 -2.32
CA SER A 86 8.78 7.50 -2.71
C SER A 86 7.41 7.05 -3.24
N ARG A 87 6.43 7.94 -3.09
CA ARG A 87 5.07 7.75 -3.64
C ARG A 87 5.06 7.81 -5.17
N GLY A 88 5.98 8.57 -5.76
CA GLY A 88 6.12 8.66 -7.22
C GLY A 88 6.52 7.35 -7.89
N ASP A 89 7.15 6.44 -7.12
CA ASP A 89 7.56 5.13 -7.59
C ASP A 89 6.42 4.11 -7.60
N ILE A 90 5.38 4.31 -6.78
CA ILE A 90 4.23 3.38 -6.70
C ILE A 90 3.63 3.07 -8.08
N PRO A 91 3.25 4.05 -8.93
CA PRO A 91 2.66 3.74 -10.22
C PRO A 91 3.62 2.98 -11.14
N VAL A 92 4.92 3.27 -11.07
CA VAL A 92 5.95 2.58 -11.86
C VAL A 92 6.07 1.13 -11.41
N VAL A 93 6.25 0.90 -10.11
CA VAL A 93 6.36 -0.44 -9.54
C VAL A 93 5.07 -1.23 -9.76
N GLN A 94 3.90 -0.63 -9.54
CA GLN A 94 2.63 -1.30 -9.82
C GLN A 94 2.47 -1.63 -11.31
N GLN A 95 2.86 -0.75 -12.22
CA GLN A 95 2.77 -1.02 -13.65
C GLN A 95 3.68 -2.18 -14.06
N VAL A 96 4.91 -2.22 -13.57
CA VAL A 96 5.87 -3.30 -13.86
C VAL A 96 5.37 -4.65 -13.31
N LEU A 97 4.76 -4.65 -12.14
CA LEU A 97 4.29 -5.87 -11.48
C LEU A 97 2.94 -6.40 -11.99
N ASN A 98 2.13 -5.54 -12.61
CA ASN A 98 0.83 -5.91 -13.20
C ASN A 98 0.90 -6.14 -14.73
N GLY A 99 2.08 -5.95 -15.34
CA GLY A 99 2.34 -6.21 -16.76
C GLY A 99 2.60 -7.68 -17.03
#